data_AF-B9SPA8-F1
#
_entry.id   AF-B9SPA8-F1
#
_cell.length_a   1.000
_cell.length_b   1.000
_cell.length_c   1.000
_cell.angle_alpha   90.00
_cell.angle_beta   90.00
_cell.angle_gamma   90.00
#
_symmetry.space_group_name_H-M   'P 1'
#
loop_
_entity.id
_entity.type
_entity.pdbx_description
1 polymer ?
#
loop_
_entity_poly.entity_id
_entity_poly.type
_entity_poly.pdbx_seq_one_letter_code
_entity_poly.pdbx_strand_id
1 'polypeptide(L)' 'MQGGEEVSIEELASNLSTYKQQLHQVRELLVDDPYNSEYADMEKELKEVILSYDYLY' A
#
# COMPACT_ATOMS: atom_id res chain seq x y z
N MET A 1 18.88 -21.35 8.49
CA MET A 1 17.74 -20.42 8.63
C MET A 1 16.86 -20.61 7.41
N GLN A 2 15.80 -21.43 7.51
CA GLN A 2 14.72 -21.43 6.52
C GLN A 2 13.73 -20.38 7.01
N GLY A 3 13.90 -19.13 6.56
CA GLY A 3 13.02 -18.00 6.87
C GLY A 3 11.81 -17.99 5.94
N GLY A 4 11.01 -19.05 5.99
CA GLY A 4 9.67 -19.08 5.43
C GLY A 4 8.70 -18.93 6.60
N GLU A 5 8.60 -17.74 7.18
CA GLU A 5 7.41 -17.44 7.98
C GLU A 5 6.25 -17.36 6.98
N GLU A 6 5.35 -18.33 7.05
CA GLU A 6 4.07 -18.25 6.37
C GLU A 6 3.36 -17.01 6.92
N VAL A 7 3.31 -15.94 6.13
CA VAL A 7 2.54 -14.75 6.47
C VAL A 7 1.08 -15.16 6.54
N SER A 8 0.47 -15.03 7.71
CA SER A 8 -0.91 -15.46 7.95
C SER A 8 -1.89 -14.61 7.14
N ILE A 9 -3.06 -15.15 6.79
CA ILE A 9 -4.14 -14.38 6.12
C ILE A 9 -4.49 -13.11 6.93
N GLU A 10 -4.45 -13.19 8.25
CA GLU A 10 -4.69 -12.06 9.16
C GLU A 10 -3.61 -10.98 9.07
N GLU A 11 -2.33 -11.39 8.96
CA GLU A 11 -1.20 -10.48 8.76
C GLU A 11 -1.26 -9.83 7.38
N LEU A 12 -1.63 -10.58 6.34
CA LEU A 12 -1.87 -10.05 5.00
C LEU A 12 -3.01 -9.03 5.00
N ALA A 13 -4.13 -9.32 5.66
CA ALA A 13 -5.27 -8.41 5.78
C ALA A 13 -4.90 -7.13 6.55
N SER A 14 -4.11 -7.25 7.63
CA SER A 14 -3.59 -6.13 8.41
C SER A 14 -2.65 -5.23 7.58
N ASN A 15 -1.72 -5.85 6.84
CA ASN A 15 -0.82 -5.15 5.93
C ASN A 15 -1.61 -4.42 4.83
N LEU A 16 -2.60 -5.08 4.23
CA LEU A 16 -3.46 -4.48 3.21
C LEU A 16 -4.27 -3.30 3.76
N SER A 17 -4.82 -3.41 4.97
CA SER A 17 -5.50 -2.31 5.64
C SER A 17 -4.56 -1.12 5.85
N THR A 18 -3.31 -1.39 6.26
CA THR A 18 -2.28 -0.36 6.45
C THR A 18 -1.94 0.35 5.14
N TYR A 19 -1.72 -0.38 4.05
CA TYR A 19 -1.46 0.22 2.73
C TYR A 19 -2.63 1.07 2.23
N LYS A 20 -3.88 0.64 2.48
CA LYS A 20 -5.08 1.42 2.13
C LYS A 20 -5.15 2.73 2.91
N GLN A 21 -4.77 2.72 4.18
CA GLN A 21 -4.68 3.95 5.00
C GLN A 21 -3.58 4.89 4.52
N GLN A 22 -2.39 4.35 4.20
CA GLN A 22 -1.30 5.14 3.63
C GLN A 22 -1.70 5.79 2.29
N LEU A 23 -2.38 5.04 1.42
CA LEU A 23 -2.89 5.58 0.15
C LEU A 23 -3.88 6.73 0.38
N HIS A 24 -4.72 6.63 1.40
CA HIS A 24 -5.62 7.71 1.76
C HIS A 24 -4.86 8.97 2.20
N GLN A 25 -3.87 8.82 3.08
CA GLN A 25 -3.03 9.94 3.55
C GLN A 25 -2.25 10.61 2.41
N VAL A 26 -1.66 9.82 1.51
CA VAL A 26 -0.95 10.33 0.33
C VAL A 26 -1.89 11.14 -0.57
N ARG A 27 -3.14 10.70 -0.74
CA ARG A 27 -4.15 11.45 -1.50
C ARG A 27 -4.53 12.76 -0.83
N GLU A 28 -4.64 12.80 0.49
CA GLU A 28 -4.87 14.06 1.23
C GLU A 28 -3.70 15.02 1.02
N LEU A 29 -2.45 14.54 1.11
CA LEU A 29 -1.26 15.36 0.86
C LEU A 29 -1.20 15.88 -0.59
N LEU A 30 -1.62 15.08 -1.57
CA LEU A 30 -1.69 15.50 -2.98
C LEU A 30 -2.83 16.50 -3.27
N VAL A 31 -3.86 16.59 -2.42
CA VAL A 31 -4.84 17.68 -2.51
C VAL A 31 -4.18 19.00 -2.13
N ASP A 32 -3.32 18.99 -1.11
CA ASP A 32 -2.62 20.18 -0.62
C ASP A 32 -1.43 20.57 -1.51
N ASP A 33 -0.69 19.59 -2.06
CA ASP A 33 0.43 19.78 -3.00
C ASP A 33 0.32 18.86 -4.23
N PRO A 34 -0.47 19.24 -5.25
CA PRO A 34 -0.71 18.42 -6.45
C PRO A 34 0.52 18.20 -7.34
N TYR A 35 1.58 18.97 -7.15
CA TYR A 35 2.80 18.91 -7.97
C TYR A 35 3.94 18.14 -7.28
N ASN A 36 3.67 17.58 -6.10
CA ASN A 36 4.62 16.75 -5.38
C ASN A 36 4.84 15.42 -6.12
N SER A 37 5.93 15.32 -6.87
CA SER A 37 6.26 14.10 -7.63
C SER A 37 6.50 12.90 -6.71
N GLU A 38 7.04 13.11 -5.51
CA GLU A 38 7.32 12.04 -4.57
C GLU A 38 6.01 11.40 -4.05
N TYR A 39 5.02 12.22 -3.70
CA TYR A 39 3.70 11.70 -3.32
C TYR A 39 2.94 11.08 -4.49
N ALA A 40 3.10 11.59 -5.71
CA ALA A 40 2.52 10.97 -6.90
C ALA A 40 3.11 9.58 -7.18
N ASP A 41 4.44 9.43 -7.02
CA ASP A 41 5.13 8.15 -7.15
C ASP A 41 4.69 7.18 -6.04
N MET A 42 4.62 7.63 -4.78
CA MET A 42 4.10 6.82 -3.67
C MET A 42 2.65 6.37 -3.90
N GLU A 43 1.77 7.22 -4.44
CA GLU A 43 0.38 6.85 -4.75
C GLU A 43 0.33 5.69 -5.76
N LYS A 44 1.21 5.73 -6.76
CA LYS A 44 1.31 4.69 -7.78
C LYS A 44 1.82 3.37 -7.18
N GLU A 45 2.90 3.40 -6.42
CA GLU A 45 3.48 2.21 -5.78
C GLU A 45 2.48 1.55 -4.83
N LEU A 46 1.79 2.33 -3.98
CA LEU A 46 0.76 1.80 -3.07
C LEU A 46 -0.41 1.15 -3.82
N LYS A 47 -0.85 1.73 -4.94
CA LYS A 47 -1.89 1.12 -5.79
C LYS A 47 -1.41 -0.21 -6.36
N GLU A 48 -0.19 -0.30 -6.85
CA GLU A 48 0.37 -1.54 -7.41
C GLU A 48 0.45 -2.64 -6.34
N VAL A 49 0.90 -2.30 -5.13
CA VAL A 49 0.96 -3.22 -3.99
C VAL A 49 -0.44 -3.72 -3.63
N ILE A 50 -1.42 -2.82 -3.44
CA ILE A 50 -2.80 -3.18 -3.10
C ILE A 50 -3.42 -4.08 -4.16
N LEU A 51 -3.27 -3.73 -5.45
CA LEU A 51 -3.76 -4.55 -6.56
C LEU A 51 -3.10 -5.92 -6.56
N SER A 52 -1.80 -6.00 -6.29
CA SER A 52 -1.09 -7.29 -6.23
C SER A 52 -1.68 -8.23 -5.17
N TYR A 53 -2.14 -7.70 -4.04
CA TYR A 53 -2.86 -8.48 -3.03
C TYR A 53 -4.26 -8.91 -3.48
N ASP A 54 -5.02 -8.01 -4.14
CA ASP A 54 -6.37 -8.30 -4.64
C ASP A 54 -6.37 -9.32 -5.80
N TYR A 55 -5.27 -9.48 -6.55
CA TYR A 55 -5.15 -10.50 -7.61
C TYR A 55 -4.69 -11.87 -7.08
N LEU A 56 -4.15 -11.94 -5.87
CA LEU A 56 -3.61 -13.18 -5.28
C LEU A 56 -4.64 -13.97 -4.45
N TYR A 57 -5.82 -13.40 -4.18
CA TYR A 57 -6.91 -13.99 -3.37
C TYR A 57 -8.27 -13.70 -3.99
#